data_AF-A0A7R9WWK0-F1
#
_entry.id   AF-A0A7R9WWK0-F1
#
_cell.length_a   1.000
_cell.length_b   1.000
_cell.length_c   1.000
_cell.angle_alpha   90.00
_cell.angle_beta   90.00
_cell.angle_gamma   90.00
#
_symmetry.space_group_name_H-M   'P 1'
#
loop_
_entity.id
_entity.type
_entity.pdbx_description
1 polymer ?
#
loop_
_entity_poly.entity_id
_entity_poly.type
_entity_poly.pdbx_seq_one_letter_code
_entity_poly.pdbx_strand_id
1 'polypeptide(L)'
;DDEVLDDSSESTNYLNSRRNSSDMSSVGGGTSMSPDSPHSTGSRNRRRNTLAHKETQAVNRSKICVYLVLFVAAVSVGVTTFVILEDDEVDDYENQFKNFAEEILDFADTNAKSFFRDLKTISNTVTSFGTHEFHTNHADQLWPNLTIPHFDGRTTDFAGTVAGPELYLFSPIVNSGQRGKFQEYARENQGWIEEDLALRG
;
A
#
# COMPACT_ATOMS: atom_id res chain seq x y z
N ASP A 1 15.89 9.36 -14.16
CA ASP A 1 16.92 8.82 -13.26
C ASP A 1 16.41 7.51 -12.69
N ASP A 2 16.77 6.45 -13.40
CA ASP A 2 16.30 5.08 -13.19
C ASP A 2 17.03 4.47 -11.99
N GLU A 3 16.28 4.14 -10.93
CA GLU A 3 16.78 3.34 -9.81
C GLU A 3 16.42 1.87 -10.04
N VAL A 4 17.46 1.08 -10.33
CA VAL A 4 17.41 -0.36 -10.54
C VAL A 4 17.37 -1.04 -9.18
N LEU A 5 16.24 -1.67 -8.83
CA LEU A 5 16.12 -2.61 -7.72
C LEU A 5 16.34 -4.03 -8.25
N ASP A 6 17.45 -4.65 -7.83
CA ASP A 6 17.79 -6.04 -8.10
C ASP A 6 17.26 -6.91 -6.95
N ASP A 7 16.12 -7.57 -7.19
CA ASP A 7 15.55 -8.60 -6.32
C ASP A 7 15.81 -9.97 -6.96
N SER A 8 16.80 -10.68 -6.43
CA SER A 8 17.19 -12.01 -6.88
C SER A 8 16.91 -13.02 -5.78
N SER A 9 15.67 -13.52 -5.75
CA SER A 9 15.32 -14.77 -5.08
C SER A 9 14.76 -15.74 -6.11
N GLU A 10 15.44 -16.86 -6.37
CA GLU A 10 14.74 -17.99 -6.98
C GLU A 10 15.31 -19.35 -6.57
N SER A 11 14.33 -20.19 -6.24
CA SER A 11 14.43 -21.42 -5.50
C SER A 11 14.88 -22.60 -6.36
N THR A 12 15.52 -23.55 -5.68
CA THR A 12 15.98 -24.82 -6.25
C THR A 12 14.80 -25.74 -6.58
N ASN A 13 14.63 -26.06 -7.87
CA ASN A 13 13.71 -27.09 -8.33
C ASN A 13 14.43 -28.44 -8.44
N TYR A 14 14.09 -29.35 -7.54
CA TYR A 14 14.25 -30.79 -7.76
C TYR A 14 13.06 -31.30 -8.57
N LEU A 15 13.29 -32.02 -9.68
CA LEU A 15 12.77 -33.39 -9.90
C LEU A 15 13.00 -33.93 -11.33
N ASN A 16 13.57 -35.13 -11.35
CA ASN A 16 13.08 -36.31 -12.10
C ASN A 16 13.44 -36.47 -13.59
N SER A 17 14.18 -37.54 -13.89
CA SER A 17 13.67 -38.59 -14.80
C SER A 17 14.52 -39.87 -14.79
N ARG A 18 13.83 -40.99 -14.49
CA ARG A 18 14.20 -42.39 -14.72
C ARG A 18 14.32 -42.74 -16.21
N ARG A 19 15.22 -43.69 -16.53
CA ARG A 19 15.15 -44.78 -17.57
C ARG A 19 16.45 -45.59 -17.43
N ASN A 20 16.52 -46.84 -16.96
CA ASN A 20 15.99 -48.15 -17.38
C ASN A 20 16.43 -48.66 -18.77
N SER A 21 16.73 -49.96 -18.83
CA SER A 21 17.21 -50.81 -19.94
C SER A 21 18.73 -50.77 -20.18
N SER A 22 19.45 -51.87 -20.45
CA SER A 22 19.08 -53.28 -20.68
C SER A 22 20.35 -54.13 -20.69
N ASP A 23 20.15 -55.43 -20.40
CA ASP A 23 21.08 -56.55 -20.50
C ASP A 23 21.93 -56.60 -21.77
N MET A 24 23.09 -57.29 -21.72
CA MET A 24 23.38 -58.45 -22.59
C MET A 24 24.73 -59.14 -22.28
N SER A 25 24.63 -60.47 -22.07
CA SER A 25 25.48 -61.60 -22.53
C SER A 25 27.03 -61.58 -22.34
N SER A 26 27.71 -62.56 -21.71
CA SER A 26 27.84 -64.03 -21.89
C SER A 26 29.11 -64.45 -22.67
N VAL A 27 29.64 -65.64 -22.33
CA VAL A 27 30.74 -66.44 -22.93
C VAL A 27 32.16 -66.18 -22.34
N GLY A 28 32.96 -67.15 -21.87
CA GLY A 28 32.88 -68.62 -21.77
C GLY A 28 34.28 -69.26 -21.60
N GLY A 29 34.35 -70.47 -20.99
CA GLY A 29 35.50 -71.42 -20.94
C GLY A 29 36.32 -71.36 -19.64
N GLY A 30 36.39 -72.35 -18.74
CA GLY A 30 36.68 -73.81 -18.85
C GLY A 30 38.16 -74.03 -18.44
N THR A 31 38.62 -74.86 -17.48
CA THR A 31 38.25 -76.24 -17.06
C THR A 31 38.96 -76.70 -15.75
N SER A 32 38.26 -77.53 -14.95
CA SER A 32 38.71 -78.69 -14.10
C SER A 32 39.70 -78.48 -12.92
N MET A 33 39.65 -79.13 -11.74
CA MET A 33 39.13 -80.43 -11.26
C MET A 33 38.67 -80.39 -9.78
N SER A 34 37.75 -81.29 -9.40
CA SER A 34 37.20 -81.63 -8.06
C SER A 34 38.17 -82.49 -7.21
N PRO A 35 37.88 -82.96 -5.96
CA PRO A 35 36.59 -83.01 -5.22
C PRO A 35 36.64 -82.71 -3.69
N ASP A 36 35.47 -82.52 -3.05
CA ASP A 36 35.01 -83.36 -1.92
C ASP A 36 33.81 -82.81 -1.11
N SER A 37 33.02 -83.77 -0.61
CA SER A 37 32.10 -83.76 0.55
C SER A 37 30.64 -83.28 0.38
N PRO A 38 29.65 -84.18 0.62
CA PRO A 38 28.24 -83.80 0.72
C PRO A 38 27.90 -83.42 2.16
N HIS A 39 27.78 -82.12 2.46
CA HIS A 39 27.22 -81.66 3.73
C HIS A 39 25.79 -81.15 3.56
N SER A 40 24.89 -81.79 4.30
CA SER A 40 23.45 -81.52 4.44
C SER A 40 23.07 -80.04 4.58
N THR A 41 22.47 -79.48 3.52
CA THR A 41 21.94 -78.13 3.42
C THR A 41 20.40 -78.15 3.48
N GLY A 42 19.81 -78.23 4.68
CA GLY A 42 18.34 -78.27 4.79
C GLY A 42 17.70 -77.49 5.94
N SER A 43 18.41 -77.28 7.06
CA SER A 43 17.75 -76.82 8.30
C SER A 43 18.10 -75.37 8.72
N ARG A 44 19.18 -74.77 8.18
CA ARG A 44 19.61 -73.40 8.58
C ARG A 44 18.97 -72.25 7.78
N ASN A 45 18.46 -72.49 6.58
CA ASN A 45 17.91 -71.41 5.74
C ASN A 45 16.51 -70.91 6.16
N ARG A 46 15.67 -71.76 6.78
CA ARG A 46 14.34 -71.31 7.25
C ARG A 46 14.42 -70.35 8.44
N ARG A 47 15.37 -70.52 9.37
CA ARG A 47 15.55 -69.60 10.52
C ARG A 47 16.16 -68.25 10.11
N ARG A 48 17.10 -68.22 9.14
CA ARG A 48 17.69 -66.97 8.63
C ARG A 48 16.68 -66.12 7.85
N ASN A 49 15.84 -66.72 7.01
CA ASN A 49 14.82 -65.97 6.28
C ASN A 49 13.76 -65.36 7.21
N THR A 50 13.41 -66.01 8.32
CA THR A 50 12.50 -65.44 9.33
C THR A 50 13.16 -64.40 10.24
N LEU A 51 14.49 -64.46 10.45
CA LEU A 51 15.22 -63.42 11.18
C LEU A 51 15.41 -62.16 10.32
N ALA A 52 15.82 -62.33 9.05
CA ALA A 52 16.06 -61.23 8.12
C ALA A 52 14.78 -60.45 7.77
N HIS A 53 13.62 -61.12 7.68
CA HIS A 53 12.33 -60.44 7.50
C HIS A 53 11.88 -59.66 8.75
N LYS A 54 12.14 -60.20 9.95
CA LYS A 54 11.84 -59.48 11.21
C LYS A 54 12.75 -58.27 11.42
N GLU A 55 14.01 -58.38 11.01
CA GLU A 55 15.00 -57.29 11.09
C GLU A 55 14.67 -56.15 10.12
N THR A 56 14.26 -56.48 8.88
CA THR A 56 13.81 -55.47 7.90
C THR A 56 12.55 -54.72 8.36
N GLN A 57 11.64 -55.41 9.05
CA GLN A 57 10.42 -54.80 9.58
C GLN A 57 10.68 -53.90 10.80
N ALA A 58 11.62 -54.26 11.67
CA ALA A 58 12.03 -53.43 12.80
C ALA A 58 12.68 -52.13 12.33
N VAL A 59 13.53 -52.20 11.31
CA VAL A 59 14.18 -51.02 10.71
C VAL A 59 13.18 -50.11 10.01
N ASN A 60 12.15 -50.66 9.35
CA ASN A 60 11.12 -49.82 8.72
C ASN A 60 10.23 -49.13 9.76
N ARG A 61 9.95 -49.79 10.90
CA ARG A 61 9.21 -49.18 12.02
C ARG A 61 9.97 -48.03 12.67
N SER A 62 11.29 -48.16 12.87
CA SER A 62 12.09 -47.05 13.41
C SER A 62 12.14 -45.86 12.45
N LYS A 63 12.22 -46.10 11.13
CA LYS A 63 12.14 -45.03 10.12
C LYS A 63 10.80 -44.28 10.17
N ILE A 64 9.68 -45.00 10.29
CA ILE A 64 8.35 -44.39 10.43
C ILE A 64 8.27 -43.55 11.71
N CYS A 65 8.79 -44.04 12.84
CA CYS A 65 8.84 -43.25 14.07
C CYS A 65 9.63 -41.94 13.89
N VAL A 66 10.78 -41.98 13.21
CA VAL A 66 11.57 -40.79 12.92
C VAL A 66 10.80 -39.80 12.05
N TYR A 67 10.12 -40.27 11.00
CA TYR A 67 9.30 -39.40 10.16
C TYR A 67 8.13 -38.77 10.92
N LEU A 68 7.49 -39.50 11.84
CA LEU A 68 6.43 -38.95 12.67
C LEU A 68 6.96 -37.85 13.61
N VAL A 69 8.12 -38.08 14.24
CA VAL A 69 8.74 -37.06 15.10
C VAL A 69 9.10 -35.82 14.31
N LEU A 70 9.70 -35.99 13.11
CA LEU A 70 10.01 -34.87 12.23
C LEU A 70 8.75 -34.13 11.77
N PHE A 71 7.67 -34.85 11.47
CA PHE A 71 6.40 -34.25 11.08
C PHE A 71 5.78 -33.44 12.22
N VAL A 72 5.74 -33.99 13.43
CA VAL A 72 5.23 -33.28 14.62
C VAL A 72 6.08 -32.04 14.92
N ALA A 73 7.41 -32.15 14.82
CA ALA A 73 8.31 -31.02 15.02
C ALA A 73 8.05 -29.91 13.98
N ALA A 74 7.92 -30.27 12.70
CA ALA A 74 7.64 -29.31 11.64
C ALA A 74 6.29 -28.60 11.82
N VAL A 75 5.23 -29.35 12.14
CA VAL A 75 3.90 -28.77 12.43
C VAL A 75 3.95 -27.88 13.67
N SER A 76 4.64 -28.31 14.73
CA SER A 76 4.77 -27.52 15.96
C SER A 76 5.43 -26.18 15.69
N VAL A 77 6.56 -26.16 14.95
CA VAL A 77 7.24 -24.91 14.61
C VAL A 77 6.33 -24.02 13.75
N GLY A 78 5.67 -24.58 12.74
CA GLY A 78 4.75 -23.82 11.89
C GLY A 78 3.60 -23.18 12.66
N VAL A 79 2.96 -23.92 13.57
CA VAL A 79 1.88 -23.40 14.42
C VAL A 79 2.40 -22.34 15.38
N THR A 80 3.55 -22.57 16.02
CA THR A 80 4.14 -21.58 16.94
C THR A 80 4.49 -20.29 16.21
N THR A 81 5.09 -20.37 15.03
CA THR A 81 5.40 -19.18 14.20
C THR A 81 4.13 -18.46 13.76
N PHE A 82 3.10 -19.19 13.34
CA PHE A 82 1.82 -18.60 12.94
C PHE A 82 1.17 -17.82 14.08
N VAL A 83 1.07 -18.39 15.27
CA VAL A 83 0.42 -17.74 16.42
C VAL A 83 1.19 -16.49 16.87
N ILE A 84 2.53 -16.50 16.81
CA ILE A 84 3.32 -15.31 17.18
C ILE A 84 3.13 -14.19 16.16
N LEU A 85 3.13 -14.50 14.87
CA LEU A 85 2.99 -13.49 13.82
C LEU A 85 1.59 -12.90 13.75
N GLU A 86 0.55 -13.69 14.06
CA GLU A 86 -0.83 -13.22 14.03
C GLU A 86 -1.09 -12.08 15.03
N ASP A 87 -0.58 -12.21 16.25
CA ASP A 87 -0.72 -11.15 17.28
C ASP A 87 0.08 -9.89 16.88
N ASP A 88 1.32 -10.06 16.40
CA ASP A 88 2.17 -8.94 15.97
C ASP A 88 1.59 -8.20 14.75
N GLU A 89 0.99 -8.92 13.79
CA GLU A 89 0.41 -8.34 12.57
C GLU A 89 -0.87 -7.55 12.89
N VAL A 90 -1.71 -8.05 13.79
CA VAL A 90 -2.93 -7.33 14.22
C VAL A 90 -2.56 -6.05 14.96
N ASP A 91 -1.63 -6.10 15.91
CA ASP A 91 -1.19 -4.92 16.65
C ASP A 91 -0.53 -3.89 15.72
N ASP A 92 0.31 -4.33 14.78
CA ASP A 92 0.93 -3.45 13.79
C ASP A 92 -0.13 -2.81 12.86
N TYR A 93 -1.10 -3.59 12.39
CA TYR A 93 -2.20 -3.08 11.58
C TYR A 93 -3.05 -2.05 12.34
N GLU A 94 -3.41 -2.33 13.59
CA GLU A 94 -4.17 -1.40 14.44
C GLU A 94 -3.41 -0.09 14.66
N ASN A 95 -2.10 -0.18 14.93
CA ASN A 95 -1.24 0.97 15.11
C ASN A 95 -1.13 1.80 13.82
N GLN A 96 -0.91 1.15 12.67
CA GLN A 96 -0.88 1.82 11.38
C GLN A 96 -2.21 2.50 11.06
N PHE A 97 -3.33 1.78 11.24
CA PHE A 97 -4.66 2.34 11.03
C PHE A 97 -4.90 3.58 11.91
N LYS A 98 -4.54 3.49 13.19
CA LYS A 98 -4.65 4.61 14.13
C LYS A 98 -3.79 5.80 13.69
N ASN A 99 -2.55 5.56 13.30
CA ASN A 99 -1.65 6.62 12.82
C ASN A 99 -2.21 7.30 11.56
N PHE A 100 -2.71 6.53 10.60
CA PHE A 100 -3.35 7.10 9.41
C PHE A 100 -4.62 7.88 9.76
N ALA A 101 -5.43 7.37 10.69
CA ALA A 101 -6.63 8.08 11.15
C ALA A 101 -6.28 9.41 11.84
N GLU A 102 -5.25 9.42 12.69
CA GLU A 102 -4.73 10.63 13.32
C GLU A 102 -4.18 11.62 12.28
N GLU A 103 -3.40 11.15 11.31
CA GLU A 103 -2.88 11.98 10.22
C GLU A 103 -3.99 12.61 9.37
N ILE A 104 -5.04 11.85 9.04
CA ILE A 104 -6.21 12.36 8.30
C ILE A 104 -6.94 13.43 9.12
N LEU A 105 -7.11 13.21 10.44
CA LEU A 105 -7.74 14.19 11.32
C LEU A 105 -6.92 15.47 11.43
N ASP A 106 -5.61 15.36 11.62
CA ASP A 106 -4.70 16.50 11.68
C ASP A 106 -4.66 17.27 10.36
N PHE A 107 -4.65 16.56 9.23
CA PHE A 107 -4.75 17.16 7.91
C PHE A 107 -6.07 17.91 7.73
N ALA A 108 -7.19 17.31 8.13
CA ALA A 108 -8.51 17.94 8.04
C ALA A 108 -8.63 19.19 8.92
N ASP A 109 -8.14 19.14 10.16
CA ASP A 109 -8.16 20.28 11.09
C ASP A 109 -7.24 21.41 10.60
N THR A 110 -6.03 21.06 10.15
CA THR A 110 -5.07 22.02 9.57
C THR A 110 -5.66 22.69 8.33
N ASN A 111 -6.31 21.92 7.47
CA ASN A 111 -6.97 22.45 6.30
C ASN A 111 -8.14 23.39 6.67
N ALA A 112 -9.03 22.96 7.56
CA ALA A 112 -10.16 23.79 7.99
C ALA A 112 -9.68 25.13 8.58
N LYS A 113 -8.67 25.10 9.45
CA LYS A 113 -8.04 26.30 10.03
C LYS A 113 -7.46 27.21 8.95
N SER A 114 -6.79 26.64 7.96
CA SER A 114 -6.20 27.38 6.84
C SER A 114 -7.29 28.07 6.02
N PHE A 115 -8.33 27.34 5.64
CA PHE A 115 -9.49 27.87 4.92
C PHE A 115 -10.17 29.03 5.65
N PHE A 116 -10.46 28.88 6.95
CA PHE A 116 -11.07 29.97 7.73
C PHE A 116 -10.15 31.18 7.90
N ARG A 117 -8.84 30.97 8.03
CA ARG A 117 -7.86 32.06 8.07
C ARG A 117 -7.83 32.83 6.76
N ASP A 118 -7.90 32.15 5.63
CA ASP A 118 -7.89 32.76 4.31
C ASP A 118 -9.20 33.52 4.06
N LEU A 119 -10.35 32.92 4.40
CA LEU A 119 -11.64 33.61 4.38
C LEU A 119 -11.64 34.87 5.27
N LYS A 120 -11.10 34.78 6.48
CA LYS A 120 -10.99 35.92 7.38
C LYS A 120 -10.11 37.03 6.80
N THR A 121 -9.03 36.65 6.12
CA THR A 121 -8.14 37.60 5.45
C THR A 121 -8.87 38.34 4.33
N ILE A 122 -9.57 37.61 3.46
CA ILE A 122 -10.39 38.20 2.38
C ILE A 122 -11.48 39.09 2.96
N SER A 123 -12.19 38.63 4.00
CA SER A 123 -13.23 39.42 4.68
C SER A 123 -12.67 40.72 5.28
N ASN A 124 -11.48 40.66 5.88
CA ASN A 124 -10.82 41.85 6.40
C ASN A 124 -10.40 42.80 5.27
N THR A 125 -9.93 42.28 4.14
CA THR A 125 -9.62 43.08 2.95
C THR A 125 -10.87 43.79 2.44
N VAL A 126 -11.96 43.06 2.19
CA VAL A 126 -13.25 43.62 1.77
C VAL A 126 -13.72 44.70 2.74
N THR A 127 -13.68 44.42 4.05
CA THR A 127 -14.12 45.36 5.10
C THR A 127 -13.25 46.59 5.11
N SER A 128 -11.92 46.45 5.04
CA SER A 128 -10.99 47.58 5.04
C SER A 128 -11.17 48.48 3.83
N PHE A 129 -11.37 47.91 2.64
CA PHE A 129 -11.63 48.70 1.44
C PHE A 129 -12.99 49.39 1.53
N GLY A 130 -14.04 48.68 1.96
CA GLY A 130 -15.37 49.25 2.15
C GLY A 130 -15.40 50.39 3.17
N THR A 131 -14.69 50.25 4.31
CA THR A 131 -14.64 51.31 5.33
C THR A 131 -13.72 52.45 4.92
N HIS A 132 -12.58 52.18 4.27
CA HIS A 132 -11.70 53.23 3.76
C HIS A 132 -12.45 54.14 2.78
N GLU A 133 -13.09 53.56 1.76
CA GLU A 133 -13.87 54.31 0.78
C GLU A 133 -15.03 55.08 1.42
N PHE A 134 -15.68 54.49 2.42
CA PHE A 134 -16.73 55.15 3.19
C PHE A 134 -16.23 56.42 3.90
N HIS A 135 -14.98 56.44 4.37
CA HIS A 135 -14.41 57.56 5.13
C HIS A 135 -13.73 58.62 4.25
N THR A 136 -13.20 58.26 3.08
CA THR A 136 -12.45 59.18 2.20
C THR A 136 -13.33 59.82 1.14
N ASN A 137 -14.20 59.06 0.49
CA ASN A 137 -15.00 59.51 -0.64
C ASN A 137 -16.45 59.71 -0.21
N HIS A 138 -16.83 60.97 0.01
CA HIS A 138 -18.14 61.33 0.53
C HIS A 138 -19.27 60.75 -0.36
N ALA A 139 -20.12 59.90 0.25
CA ALA A 139 -21.49 59.50 -0.10
C ALA A 139 -21.80 58.82 -1.47
N ASP A 140 -21.00 58.99 -2.52
CA ASP A 140 -21.44 58.63 -3.87
C ASP A 140 -21.08 57.18 -4.25
N GLN A 141 -20.04 56.63 -3.63
CA GLN A 141 -19.61 55.21 -3.70
C GLN A 141 -19.83 54.53 -2.35
N LEU A 142 -21.07 54.52 -1.89
CA LEU A 142 -21.46 53.76 -0.71
C LEU A 142 -21.71 52.29 -1.07
N TRP A 143 -21.51 51.43 -0.08
CA TRP A 143 -21.97 50.03 -0.11
C TRP A 143 -23.34 49.93 -0.78
N PRO A 144 -23.53 49.07 -1.81
CA PRO A 144 -22.67 47.95 -2.20
C PRO A 144 -21.69 48.23 -3.36
N ASN A 145 -21.50 49.48 -3.78
CA ASN A 145 -20.72 49.83 -4.97
C ASN A 145 -19.20 49.85 -4.68
N LEU A 146 -18.59 48.68 -4.55
CA LEU A 146 -17.18 48.49 -4.24
C LEU A 146 -16.51 47.57 -5.26
N THR A 147 -15.34 47.98 -5.76
CA THR A 147 -14.45 47.14 -6.57
C THR A 147 -13.18 46.88 -5.76
N ILE A 148 -12.81 45.62 -5.59
CA ILE A 148 -11.61 45.22 -4.84
C ILE A 148 -10.48 45.06 -5.85
N PRO A 149 -9.39 45.84 -5.76
CA PRO A 149 -8.30 45.75 -6.72
C PRO A 149 -7.55 44.42 -6.58
N HIS A 150 -7.25 43.82 -7.73
CA HIS A 150 -6.56 42.53 -7.85
C HIS A 150 -7.25 41.41 -7.05
N PHE A 151 -8.58 41.37 -7.06
CA PHE A 151 -9.35 40.37 -6.30
C PHE A 151 -8.95 38.95 -6.70
N ASP A 152 -8.88 38.67 -8.01
CA ASP A 152 -8.53 37.35 -8.50
C ASP A 152 -7.13 36.94 -8.09
N GLY A 153 -6.12 37.77 -8.34
CA GLY A 153 -4.73 37.52 -7.91
C GLY A 153 -4.61 37.27 -6.40
N ARG A 154 -5.37 38.01 -5.57
CA ARG A 154 -5.41 37.77 -4.12
C ARG A 154 -6.06 36.42 -3.79
N THR A 155 -7.05 35.99 -4.55
CA THR A 155 -7.76 34.72 -4.30
C THR A 155 -7.07 33.50 -4.89
N THR A 156 -6.32 33.64 -5.99
CA THR A 156 -5.55 32.56 -6.62
C THR A 156 -4.43 32.07 -5.71
N ASP A 157 -3.80 32.99 -4.96
CA ASP A 157 -2.79 32.64 -3.96
C ASP A 157 -3.34 31.70 -2.87
N PHE A 158 -4.63 31.80 -2.55
CA PHE A 158 -5.31 30.93 -1.58
C PHE A 158 -5.87 29.65 -2.23
N ALA A 159 -6.39 29.76 -3.45
CA ALA A 159 -6.97 28.64 -4.21
C ALA A 159 -5.92 27.62 -4.66
N GLY A 160 -4.66 28.03 -4.86
CA GLY A 160 -3.56 27.15 -5.26
C GLY A 160 -3.07 26.18 -4.18
N THR A 161 -3.69 26.17 -2.99
CA THR A 161 -3.35 25.24 -1.92
C THR A 161 -4.02 23.88 -2.13
N VAL A 162 -3.40 22.79 -1.66
CA VAL A 162 -3.87 21.39 -1.84
C VAL A 162 -5.33 21.18 -1.42
N ALA A 163 -5.83 22.02 -0.51
CA ALA A 163 -7.18 21.95 -0.01
C ALA A 163 -7.89 23.32 0.02
N GLY A 164 -7.43 24.23 -0.83
CA GLY A 164 -8.08 25.52 -1.08
C GLY A 164 -9.43 25.33 -1.79
N PRO A 165 -10.33 26.32 -1.69
CA PRO A 165 -11.59 26.28 -2.42
C PRO A 165 -11.35 26.51 -3.91
N GLU A 166 -12.20 25.91 -4.73
CA GLU A 166 -12.17 26.08 -6.19
C GLU A 166 -12.48 27.52 -6.61
N LEU A 167 -13.34 28.22 -5.84
CA LEU A 167 -13.82 29.54 -6.19
C LEU A 167 -14.08 30.40 -4.95
N TYR A 168 -13.57 31.62 -4.98
CA TYR A 168 -13.96 32.69 -4.05
C TYR A 168 -14.92 33.65 -4.74
N LEU A 169 -16.04 33.96 -4.07
CA LEU A 169 -17.04 34.89 -4.57
C LEU A 169 -17.31 35.97 -3.53
N PHE A 170 -17.24 37.22 -3.97
CA PHE A 170 -17.76 38.35 -3.21
C PHE A 170 -19.16 38.72 -3.73
N SER A 171 -20.17 38.63 -2.86
CA SER A 171 -21.55 38.98 -3.19
C SER A 171 -22.12 39.93 -2.14
N PRO A 172 -22.21 41.24 -2.43
CA PRO A 172 -22.74 42.19 -1.46
C PRO A 172 -24.27 42.05 -1.33
N ILE A 173 -24.78 42.31 -0.13
CA ILE A 173 -26.23 42.40 0.11
C ILE A 173 -26.73 43.73 -0.45
N VAL A 174 -27.64 43.67 -1.42
CA VAL A 174 -28.20 44.83 -2.12
C VAL A 174 -29.69 44.95 -1.84
N ASN A 175 -30.11 46.09 -1.28
CA ASN A 175 -31.52 46.38 -1.05
C ASN A 175 -32.23 46.71 -2.38
N SER A 176 -33.55 46.47 -2.43
CA SER A 176 -34.38 46.71 -3.63
C SER A 176 -34.26 48.14 -4.17
N GLY A 177 -34.21 49.15 -3.30
CA GLY A 177 -34.05 50.56 -3.69
C GLY A 177 -32.67 50.93 -4.26
N GLN A 178 -31.64 50.12 -4.03
CA GLN A 178 -30.27 50.36 -4.51
C GLN A 178 -29.92 49.52 -5.75
N ARG A 179 -30.76 48.53 -6.08
CA ARG A 179 -30.50 47.56 -7.16
C ARG A 179 -30.17 48.22 -8.50
N GLY A 180 -30.91 49.26 -8.90
CA GLY A 180 -30.67 49.95 -10.17
C GLY A 180 -29.27 50.57 -10.23
N LYS A 181 -28.89 51.30 -9.18
CA LYS A 181 -27.56 51.93 -9.08
C LYS A 181 -26.43 50.89 -9.02
N PHE A 182 -26.64 49.79 -8.31
CA PHE A 182 -25.65 48.71 -8.23
C PHE A 182 -25.45 48.01 -9.57
N GLN A 183 -26.53 47.75 -10.33
CA GLN A 183 -26.41 47.13 -11.66
C GLN A 183 -25.69 48.03 -12.66
N GLU A 184 -25.95 49.33 -12.60
CA GLU A 184 -25.24 50.32 -13.41
C GLU A 184 -23.75 50.36 -13.06
N TYR A 185 -23.43 50.46 -11.77
CA TYR A 185 -22.04 50.38 -11.28
C TYR A 185 -21.35 49.08 -11.71
N ALA A 186 -21.99 47.93 -11.52
CA ALA A 186 -21.42 46.62 -11.86
C ALA A 186 -21.19 46.44 -13.37
N ARG A 187 -21.98 47.12 -14.21
CA ARG A 187 -21.79 47.14 -15.67
C ARG A 187 -20.62 48.05 -16.07
N GLU A 188 -20.48 49.19 -15.40
CA GLU A 188 -19.42 50.16 -15.69
C GLU A 188 -18.05 49.70 -15.16
N ASN A 189 -18.03 48.90 -14.10
CA ASN A 189 -16.82 48.44 -13.42
C ASN A 189 -16.53 46.96 -13.73
N GLN A 190 -16.54 46.58 -15.01
CA GLN A 190 -16.18 45.22 -15.48
C GLN A 190 -14.72 45.09 -15.92
N GLY A 191 -13.93 46.15 -15.84
CA GLY A 191 -12.53 46.15 -16.32
C GLY A 191 -11.62 45.13 -15.63
N TRP A 192 -11.98 44.69 -14.41
CA TRP A 192 -11.27 43.62 -13.71
C TRP A 192 -11.29 42.29 -14.47
N ILE A 193 -12.31 42.02 -15.29
CA ILE A 193 -12.41 40.78 -16.08
C ILE A 193 -11.27 40.70 -17.10
N GLU A 194 -10.97 41.82 -17.76
CA GLU A 194 -9.89 41.91 -18.75
C GLU A 194 -8.51 41.85 -18.08
N GLU A 195 -8.37 42.48 -16.92
CA GLU A 195 -7.15 42.42 -16.10
C GLU A 195 -6.85 40.98 -15.67
N ASP A 196 -7.85 40.27 -15.15
CA ASP A 196 -7.70 38.88 -14.70
C ASP A 196 -7.39 37.92 -15.86
N LEU A 197 -8.06 38.09 -17.01
CA LEU A 197 -7.77 37.30 -18.20
C LEU A 197 -6.33 37.49 -18.70
N ALA A 198 -5.75 38.69 -18.55
CA ALA A 198 -4.37 38.95 -18.92
C ALA A 198 -3.36 38.29 -17.96
N LEU A 199 -3.70 38.16 -16.68
CA LEU A 199 -2.86 37.51 -15.67
C LEU A 199 -2.85 35.98 -15.78
N ARG A 200 -3.94 35.38 -16.28
CA ARG A 200 -4.13 33.92 -16.39
C ARG A 200 -3.61 33.27 -17.69
N GLY A 201 -2.95 34.05 -18.54
CA GLY A 201 -2.42 33.70 -19.88
C GLY A 201 -2.22 32.22 -20.19
#